data_AF-A0A1G3Y3Q6-F1
#
_entry.id   AF-A0A1G3Y3Q6-F1
#
_cell.length_a   1.000
_cell.length_b   1.000
_cell.length_c   1.000
_cell.angle_alpha   90.00
_cell.angle_beta   90.00
_cell.angle_gamma   90.00
#
_symmetry.space_group_name_H-M   'P 1'
#
loop_
_entity.id
_entity.type
_entity.pdbx_description
1 polymer ?
#
loop_
_entity_poly.entity_id
_entity_poly.type
_entity_poly.pdbx_seq_one_letter_code
_entity_poly.pdbx_strand_id
1 'polypeptide(L)'
;MAEDENSCKNHSDEELILSEEEKAYIKKMLERLMELGIGAVYGDEDDTEETVLMNCEQRKESCRAVCCSFIFALTKEDTNKGKIKWNPKRPFFIARDEDGYCPHLDRESLKCKIWGDRPERCRKYVCRNDPNVWADQEEKVLNNDVFKHLPKKN
;
A
#
# COMPACT_ATOMS: atom_id res chain seq x y z
N MET A 1 -24.06 -40.18 -24.40
CA MET A 1 -24.14 -38.72 -24.18
C MET A 1 -23.46 -38.45 -22.86
N ALA A 2 -22.54 -37.49 -22.88
CA ALA A 2 -21.46 -37.18 -21.94
C ALA A 2 -21.71 -37.45 -20.45
N GLU A 3 -20.71 -38.13 -19.88
CA GLU A 3 -20.32 -38.18 -18.48
C GLU A 3 -19.79 -36.80 -18.04
N ASP A 4 -20.08 -36.38 -16.81
CA ASP A 4 -19.28 -35.34 -16.14
C ASP A 4 -19.28 -35.58 -14.62
N GLU A 5 -18.51 -36.60 -14.21
CA GLU A 5 -18.08 -36.77 -12.82
C GLU A 5 -16.87 -35.84 -12.58
N ASN A 6 -17.13 -34.60 -12.18
CA ASN A 6 -16.08 -33.68 -11.76
C ASN A 6 -15.54 -34.10 -10.37
N SER A 7 -14.63 -35.07 -10.40
CA SER A 7 -13.87 -35.57 -9.26
C SER A 7 -12.96 -34.47 -8.73
N CYS A 8 -13.27 -34.02 -7.51
CA CYS A 8 -12.38 -33.23 -6.66
C CYS A 8 -11.14 -34.09 -6.35
N LYS A 9 -10.10 -33.99 -7.19
CA LYS A 9 -8.85 -34.71 -6.99
C LYS A 9 -8.06 -34.04 -5.88
N ASN A 10 -7.85 -34.83 -4.84
CA ASN A 10 -6.97 -34.60 -3.71
C ASN A 10 -5.64 -34.00 -4.18
N HIS A 11 -5.34 -32.79 -3.71
CA HIS A 11 -4.02 -32.19 -3.87
C HIS A 11 -3.10 -32.92 -2.87
N SER A 12 -2.50 -34.03 -3.31
CA SER A 12 -1.42 -34.65 -2.56
C SER A 12 -0.27 -33.65 -2.51
N ASP A 13 0.19 -33.34 -1.30
CA ASP A 13 1.46 -32.66 -1.04
C ASP A 13 2.59 -33.59 -1.50
N GLU A 14 2.79 -33.71 -2.82
CA GLU A 14 4.02 -34.29 -3.36
C GLU A 14 5.16 -33.36 -2.96
N GLU A 15 5.97 -33.83 -2.02
CA GLU A 15 7.20 -33.18 -1.61
C GLU A 15 8.11 -33.10 -2.85
N LEU A 16 8.10 -31.95 -3.52
CA LEU A 16 8.93 -31.70 -4.70
C LEU A 16 10.40 -31.83 -4.29
N ILE A 17 11.03 -32.94 -4.69
CA ILE A 17 12.46 -33.17 -4.47
C ILE A 17 13.23 -32.27 -5.43
N LEU A 18 13.53 -31.06 -4.96
CA LEU A 18 14.36 -30.10 -5.68
C LEU A 18 15.84 -30.47 -5.54
N SER A 19 16.58 -30.42 -6.65
CA SER A 19 18.03 -30.51 -6.62
C SER A 19 18.66 -29.33 -5.88
N GLU A 20 19.90 -29.48 -5.42
CA GLU A 20 20.61 -28.41 -4.71
C GLU A 20 20.84 -27.16 -5.60
N GLU A 21 20.98 -27.36 -6.91
CA GLU A 21 21.10 -26.26 -7.88
C GLU A 21 19.78 -25.49 -8.05
N GLU A 22 18.65 -26.20 -8.12
CA GLU A 22 17.32 -25.58 -8.20
C GLU A 22 16.98 -24.82 -6.91
N LYS A 23 17.31 -25.38 -5.74
CA LYS A 23 17.16 -24.69 -4.44
C LYS A 23 18.01 -23.42 -4.39
N ALA A 24 19.26 -23.48 -4.83
CA ALA A 24 20.14 -22.31 -4.85
C ALA A 24 19.63 -21.22 -5.80
N TYR A 25 19.09 -21.61 -6.95
CA TYR A 25 18.47 -20.69 -7.90
C TYR A 25 17.22 -20.01 -7.32
N ILE A 26 16.30 -20.79 -6.74
CA ILE A 26 15.08 -20.28 -6.12
C ILE A 26 15.43 -19.36 -4.95
N LYS A 27 16.41 -19.72 -4.11
CA LYS A 27 16.88 -18.89 -3.01
C LYS A 27 17.41 -17.55 -3.51
N LYS A 28 18.30 -17.55 -4.51
CA LYS A 28 18.86 -16.32 -5.10
C LYS A 28 17.78 -15.45 -5.77
N MET A 29 16.78 -16.09 -6.38
CA MET A 29 15.63 -15.40 -6.96
C MET A 29 14.77 -14.76 -5.86
N LEU A 30 14.48 -15.47 -4.77
CA LEU A 30 13.75 -14.94 -3.61
C LEU A 30 14.51 -13.80 -2.93
N GLU A 31 15.81 -13.94 -2.72
CA GLU A 31 16.68 -12.87 -2.19
C GLU A 31 16.57 -11.61 -3.07
N ARG A 32 16.68 -11.77 -4.39
CA ARG A 32 16.51 -10.65 -5.33
C ARG A 32 15.10 -10.07 -5.31
N LEU A 33 14.06 -10.89 -5.15
CA LEU A 33 12.68 -10.41 -5.03
C LEU A 33 12.48 -9.65 -3.71
N MET A 34 13.12 -10.06 -2.62
CA MET A 34 13.10 -9.34 -1.34
C MET A 34 13.86 -8.01 -1.45
N GLU A 35 15.04 -7.99 -2.07
CA GLU A 35 15.81 -6.76 -2.36
C GLU A 35 15.02 -5.76 -3.20
N LEU A 36 14.26 -6.26 -4.19
CA LEU A 36 13.38 -5.45 -5.03
C LEU A 36 12.05 -5.07 -4.36
N GLY A 37 11.81 -5.53 -3.12
CA GLY A 37 10.57 -5.29 -2.38
C GLY A 37 9.34 -6.00 -2.97
N ILE A 38 9.56 -7.00 -3.81
CA ILE A 38 8.52 -7.84 -4.46
C ILE A 38 8.17 -9.06 -3.57
N GLY A 39 8.97 -9.38 -2.55
CA GLY A 39 8.74 -10.48 -1.59
C GLY A 39 8.44 -10.06 -0.15
N ALA A 40 8.12 -8.78 0.11
CA ALA A 40 7.83 -8.32 1.46
C ALA A 40 6.50 -8.92 1.95
N VAL A 41 6.57 -9.83 2.93
CA VAL A 41 5.42 -10.23 3.73
C VAL A 41 5.16 -9.08 4.70
N TYR A 42 4.17 -8.25 4.38
CA TYR A 42 3.73 -7.19 5.28
C TYR A 42 3.00 -7.87 6.43
N GLY A 43 3.66 -7.87 7.60
CA GLY A 43 3.12 -8.44 8.83
C GLY A 43 1.83 -7.77 9.26
N ASP A 44 1.21 -8.34 10.29
CA ASP A 44 0.00 -7.78 10.89
C ASP A 44 0.31 -6.39 11.47
N GLU A 45 -0.64 -5.47 11.36
CA GLU A 45 -0.53 -4.16 12.00
C GLU A 45 -0.81 -4.33 13.50
N ASP A 46 0.05 -3.74 14.35
CA ASP A 46 -0.07 -3.85 15.82
C ASP A 46 -1.04 -2.80 16.35
N ASP A 47 -2.27 -3.20 16.68
CA ASP A 47 -3.35 -2.34 17.20
C ASP A 47 -3.07 -1.73 18.60
N THR A 48 -1.92 -1.99 19.24
CA THR A 48 -1.62 -1.47 20.58
C THR A 48 -1.20 0.01 20.60
N GLU A 49 -0.83 0.60 19.46
CA GLU A 49 -0.47 2.01 19.37
C GLU A 49 -1.68 2.94 19.24
N GLU A 50 -1.73 3.99 20.06
CA GLU A 50 -2.83 4.95 20.08
C GLU A 50 -2.93 5.74 18.77
N THR A 51 -4.15 5.83 18.22
CA THR A 51 -4.42 6.63 17.02
C THR A 51 -4.37 8.12 17.36
N VAL A 52 -3.32 8.80 16.91
CA VAL A 52 -3.20 10.25 17.08
C VAL A 52 -4.14 10.96 16.10
N LEU A 53 -5.21 11.55 16.64
CA LEU A 53 -6.15 12.35 15.87
C LEU A 53 -5.54 13.72 15.53
N MET A 54 -5.05 13.88 14.30
CA MET A 54 -4.69 15.19 13.75
C MET A 54 -5.89 15.84 13.05
N ASN A 55 -6.11 17.13 13.30
CA ASN A 55 -7.04 17.94 12.52
C ASN A 55 -6.45 18.27 11.12
N CYS A 56 -6.68 17.38 10.16
CA CYS A 56 -6.28 17.57 8.77
C CYS A 56 -7.11 18.65 8.05
N GLU A 57 -8.32 18.98 8.53
CA GLU A 57 -9.24 19.89 7.84
C GLU A 57 -8.65 21.30 7.71
N GLN A 58 -7.91 21.76 8.72
CA GLN A 58 -7.26 23.08 8.74
C GLN A 58 -5.98 23.17 7.88
N ARG A 59 -5.53 22.04 7.34
CA ARG A 59 -4.25 21.91 6.62
C ARG A 59 -4.40 21.38 5.20
N LYS A 60 -5.57 20.87 4.82
CA LYS A 60 -5.81 20.19 3.53
C LYS A 60 -5.40 21.01 2.30
N GLU A 61 -5.64 22.32 2.32
CA GLU A 61 -5.31 23.23 1.21
C GLU A 61 -3.79 23.42 1.07
N SER A 62 -3.08 23.56 2.19
CA SER A 62 -1.63 23.69 2.21
C SER A 62 -0.94 22.36 1.90
N CYS A 63 -1.42 21.25 2.46
CA CYS A 63 -0.79 19.93 2.30
C CYS A 63 -1.14 19.25 0.96
N ARG A 64 -2.18 19.72 0.26
CA ARG A 64 -2.63 19.19 -1.04
C ARG A 64 -2.82 17.67 -1.06
N ALA A 65 -3.37 17.15 0.04
CA ALA A 65 -3.59 15.71 0.26
C ALA A 65 -2.33 14.84 0.05
N VAL A 66 -1.15 15.33 0.46
CA VAL A 66 0.14 14.62 0.34
C VAL A 66 0.13 13.17 0.82
N CYS A 67 -0.57 12.84 1.91
CA CYS A 67 -0.65 11.47 2.40
C CYS A 67 -1.30 10.52 1.39
N CYS A 68 -2.23 11.03 0.58
CA CYS A 68 -2.85 10.29 -0.51
C CYS A 68 -1.92 10.18 -1.72
N SER A 69 -0.73 10.80 -1.72
CA SER A 69 0.31 10.67 -2.75
C SER A 69 1.28 9.49 -2.49
N PHE A 70 1.26 8.89 -1.30
CA PHE A 70 2.23 7.87 -0.91
C PHE A 70 1.90 6.48 -1.46
N ILE A 71 2.96 5.70 -1.65
CA ILE A 71 2.91 4.29 -2.00
C ILE A 71 3.37 3.51 -0.77
N PHE A 72 2.53 2.58 -0.34
CA PHE A 72 2.80 1.69 0.77
C PHE A 72 2.04 0.39 0.54
N ALA A 73 2.40 -0.62 1.31
CA ALA A 73 1.70 -1.87 1.29
C ALA A 73 0.62 -1.97 2.36
N LEU A 74 -0.36 -2.79 2.04
CA LEU A 74 -1.55 -3.12 2.78
C LEU A 74 -1.37 -4.49 3.42
N THR A 75 -2.03 -4.69 4.55
CA THR A 75 -2.12 -6.02 5.15
C THR A 75 -3.02 -6.93 4.30
N LYS A 76 -2.96 -8.24 4.56
CA LYS A 76 -3.93 -9.18 3.97
C LYS A 76 -5.36 -8.80 4.37
N GLU A 77 -5.57 -8.41 5.62
CA GLU A 77 -6.88 -8.02 6.13
C GLU A 77 -7.44 -6.80 5.39
N ASP A 78 -6.63 -5.77 5.16
CA ASP A 78 -7.01 -4.58 4.38
C ASP A 78 -7.50 -4.95 2.97
N THR A 79 -6.78 -5.86 2.30
CA THR A 79 -7.16 -6.32 0.96
C THR A 79 -8.42 -7.18 0.97
N ASN A 80 -8.62 -8.00 2.00
CA ASN A 80 -9.77 -8.90 2.14
C ASN A 80 -11.07 -8.15 2.48
N LYS A 81 -10.99 -7.03 3.20
CA LYS A 81 -12.15 -6.17 3.52
C LYS A 81 -12.85 -5.60 2.28
N GLY A 82 -12.16 -5.56 1.13
CA GLY A 82 -12.73 -5.14 -0.16
C GLY A 82 -13.06 -3.65 -0.28
N LYS A 83 -12.83 -2.84 0.76
CA LYS A 83 -13.03 -1.38 0.76
C LYS A 83 -11.83 -0.63 0.20
N ILE A 84 -10.62 -1.18 0.36
CA ILE A 84 -9.37 -0.57 -0.04
C ILE A 84 -8.96 -1.10 -1.41
N LYS A 85 -8.73 -0.19 -2.37
CA LYS A 85 -8.29 -0.57 -3.72
C LYS A 85 -6.79 -0.81 -3.69
N TRP A 86 -6.37 -1.98 -4.13
CA TRP A 86 -4.96 -2.37 -4.24
C TRP A 86 -4.55 -2.52 -5.71
N ASN A 87 -3.24 -2.49 -5.97
CA ASN A 87 -2.67 -2.47 -7.31
C ASN A 87 -2.65 -3.88 -7.93
N PRO A 88 -3.39 -4.15 -9.02
CA PRO A 88 -3.45 -5.50 -9.61
C PRO A 88 -2.10 -5.98 -10.18
N LYS A 89 -1.21 -5.06 -10.56
CA LYS A 89 0.14 -5.38 -11.06
C LYS A 89 1.15 -5.56 -9.92
N ARG A 90 0.83 -5.07 -8.72
CA ARG A 90 1.65 -5.17 -7.50
C ARG A 90 0.73 -5.49 -6.32
N PRO A 91 0.35 -6.77 -6.15
CA PRO A 91 -0.56 -7.19 -5.09
C PRO A 91 -0.14 -6.63 -3.72
N PHE A 92 -1.15 -6.33 -2.89
CA PHE A 92 -0.98 -5.71 -1.57
C PHE A 92 -0.44 -4.27 -1.55
N PHE A 93 -0.08 -3.64 -2.67
CA PHE A 93 0.20 -2.20 -2.66
C PHE A 93 -1.07 -1.39 -2.84
N ILE A 94 -1.18 -0.23 -2.19
CA ILE A 94 -2.28 0.72 -2.43
C ILE A 94 -2.35 1.09 -3.93
N ALA A 95 -3.55 1.06 -4.51
CA ALA A 95 -3.77 1.43 -5.90
C ALA A 95 -3.51 2.93 -6.13
N ARG A 96 -3.11 3.28 -7.37
CA ARG A 96 -2.91 4.66 -7.82
C ARG A 96 -3.71 4.92 -9.08
N ASP A 97 -4.27 6.13 -9.19
CA ASP A 97 -4.77 6.65 -10.46
C ASP A 97 -3.61 7.17 -11.34
N GLU A 98 -3.92 7.61 -12.55
CA GLU A 98 -2.94 8.11 -13.53
C GLU A 98 -2.18 9.35 -13.05
N ASP A 99 -2.81 10.18 -12.22
CA ASP A 99 -2.19 11.35 -11.58
C ASP A 99 -1.26 10.98 -10.42
N GLY A 100 -1.14 9.67 -10.15
CA GLY A 100 -0.30 9.13 -9.11
C GLY A 100 -0.85 9.33 -7.71
N TYR A 101 -2.13 9.70 -7.51
CA TYR A 101 -2.82 9.77 -6.21
C TYR A 101 -3.65 8.51 -5.91
N CYS A 102 -4.02 8.32 -4.63
CA CYS A 102 -4.91 7.24 -4.22
C CYS A 102 -6.32 7.43 -4.82
N PRO A 103 -6.97 6.37 -5.35
CA PRO A 103 -8.32 6.45 -5.94
C PRO A 103 -9.41 6.86 -4.94
N HIS A 104 -9.10 6.76 -3.66
CA HIS A 104 -10.00 7.14 -2.57
C HIS A 104 -9.95 8.63 -2.21
N LEU A 105 -9.03 9.40 -2.77
CA LEU A 105 -8.99 10.84 -2.60
C LEU A 105 -10.10 11.50 -3.44
N ASP A 106 -10.93 12.31 -2.80
CA ASP A 106 -11.75 13.31 -3.48
C ASP A 106 -10.85 14.50 -3.90
N ARG A 107 -10.73 14.74 -5.21
CA ARG A 107 -9.86 15.77 -5.76
C ARG A 107 -10.41 17.19 -5.55
N GLU A 108 -11.73 17.33 -5.41
CA GLU A 108 -12.36 18.63 -5.18
C GLU A 108 -12.22 19.05 -3.72
N SER A 109 -12.59 18.16 -2.80
CA SER A 109 -12.61 18.49 -1.38
C SER A 109 -11.27 18.23 -0.67
N LEU A 110 -10.34 17.51 -1.32
CA LEU A 110 -9.09 16.98 -0.76
C LEU A 110 -9.31 16.08 0.47
N LYS A 111 -10.43 15.34 0.52
CA LYS A 111 -10.77 14.42 1.62
C LYS A 111 -10.70 12.97 1.18
N CYS A 112 -10.42 12.08 2.13
CA CYS A 112 -10.50 10.64 1.88
C CYS A 112 -11.98 10.20 1.90
N LYS A 113 -12.44 9.58 0.82
CA LYS A 113 -13.83 9.07 0.68
C LYS A 113 -14.09 7.85 1.57
N ILE A 114 -13.04 7.15 2.02
CA ILE A 114 -13.14 5.96 2.87
C ILE A 114 -12.60 6.22 4.29
N TRP A 115 -12.79 7.42 4.85
CA TRP A 115 -12.14 7.83 6.10
C TRP A 115 -12.25 6.82 7.26
N GLY A 116 -13.41 6.18 7.42
CA GLY A 116 -13.66 5.15 8.44
C GLY A 116 -13.03 3.78 8.11
N ASP A 117 -12.96 3.44 6.83
CA ASP A 117 -12.39 2.19 6.32
C ASP A 117 -10.92 2.33 5.89
N ARG A 118 -10.23 3.41 6.30
CA ARG A 118 -8.82 3.60 6.00
C ARG A 118 -7.99 2.42 6.54
N PRO A 119 -6.95 1.96 5.84
CA PRO A 119 -6.01 1.02 6.42
C PRO A 119 -5.38 1.64 7.67
N GLU A 120 -4.93 0.81 8.61
CA GLU A 120 -4.46 1.28 9.90
C GLU A 120 -3.25 2.21 9.75
N ARG A 121 -2.31 1.89 8.85
CA ARG A 121 -1.22 2.80 8.45
C ARG A 121 -1.70 4.19 8.06
N CYS A 122 -2.82 4.31 7.33
CA CYS A 122 -3.39 5.62 6.97
C CYS A 122 -4.08 6.32 8.15
N ARG A 123 -4.59 5.57 9.14
CA ARG A 123 -5.19 6.14 10.35
C ARG A 123 -4.12 6.64 11.33
N LYS A 124 -3.02 5.90 11.48
CA LYS A 124 -1.91 6.19 12.38
C LYS A 124 -0.93 7.23 11.85
N TYR A 125 -0.90 7.45 10.54
CA TYR A 125 0.05 8.40 9.95
C TYR A 125 -0.23 9.87 10.35
N VAL A 126 0.77 10.51 10.95
CA VAL A 126 0.75 11.91 11.42
C VAL A 126 1.81 12.71 10.66
N CYS A 127 1.40 13.51 9.67
CA CYS A 127 2.37 14.26 8.85
C CYS A 127 3.07 15.42 9.57
N ARG A 128 2.68 15.79 10.80
CA ARG A 128 3.10 17.02 11.49
C ARG A 128 4.62 17.10 11.62
N ASN A 129 5.24 15.98 11.94
CA ASN A 129 6.68 15.92 12.18
C ASN A 129 7.42 15.23 11.01
N ASP A 130 6.77 15.11 9.85
CA ASP A 130 7.37 14.44 8.70
C ASP A 130 8.19 15.44 7.85
N PRO A 131 9.54 15.35 7.87
CA PRO A 131 10.40 16.26 7.11
C PRO A 131 10.31 16.04 5.60
N ASN A 132 9.78 14.89 5.15
CA ASN A 132 9.52 14.67 3.72
C ASN A 132 8.30 15.45 3.26
N VAL A 133 7.42 15.85 4.19
CA VAL A 133 6.22 16.64 3.90
C VAL A 133 6.46 18.13 4.10
N TRP A 134 6.99 18.53 5.25
CA TRP A 134 7.12 19.94 5.63
C TRP A 134 8.57 20.39 5.66
N ALA A 135 8.84 21.53 5.01
CA ALA A 135 10.05 22.31 5.27
C ALA A 135 9.88 23.19 6.53
N ASP A 136 8.66 23.69 6.74
CA ASP A 136 8.24 24.42 7.94
C ASP A 136 6.76 24.09 8.23
N GLN A 137 6.49 23.49 9.39
CA GLN A 137 5.15 22.99 9.71
C GLN A 137 4.26 24.04 10.37
N GLU A 138 4.84 25.01 11.07
CA GLU A 138 4.17 26.18 11.62
C GLU A 138 3.64 27.06 10.48
N GLU A 139 4.50 27.40 9.53
CA GLU A 139 4.19 28.25 8.37
C GLU A 139 3.53 27.48 7.21
N LYS A 140 3.32 26.16 7.38
CA LYS A 140 2.70 25.24 6.40
C LYS A 140 3.43 25.24 5.05
N VAL A 141 4.75 25.38 5.07
CA VAL A 141 5.62 25.32 3.89
C VAL A 141 5.95 23.86 3.60
N LEU A 142 5.51 23.37 2.44
CA LEU A 142 5.84 22.03 1.99
C LEU A 142 7.32 21.90 1.62
N ASN A 143 7.87 20.71 1.83
CA ASN A 143 9.17 20.34 1.29
C ASN A 143 9.11 20.41 -0.25
N ASN A 144 10.11 21.02 -0.88
CA ASN A 144 10.20 21.16 -2.34
C ASN A 144 10.14 19.81 -3.08
N ASP A 145 10.53 18.74 -2.40
CA ASP A 145 10.67 17.42 -2.99
C ASP A 145 9.43 16.53 -2.76
N VAL A 146 8.45 17.03 -2.00
CA VAL A 146 7.31 16.25 -1.51
C VAL A 146 6.46 15.60 -2.59
N PHE A 147 6.47 16.13 -3.82
CA PHE A 147 5.70 15.61 -4.96
C PHE A 147 6.58 15.10 -6.11
N LYS A 148 7.91 14.97 -5.92
CA LYS A 148 8.82 14.50 -6.98
C LYS A 148 8.51 13.08 -7.44
N HIS A 149 7.87 12.25 -6.61
CA HIS A 149 7.46 10.89 -6.95
C HIS A 149 6.17 10.82 -7.78
N LEU A 150 5.44 11.93 -7.92
CA LEU A 150 4.24 11.95 -8.75
C LEU A 150 4.60 11.93 -10.25
N PRO A 151 3.77 11.30 -11.10
CA PRO A 151 3.92 11.38 -12.54
C PRO A 151 3.92 12.84 -13.00
N LYS A 152 4.82 13.17 -13.93
CA LYS A 152 4.78 14.49 -14.58
C LYS A 152 3.54 14.55 -15.46
N LYS A 153 2.76 15.62 -15.33
CA LYS A 153 1.68 15.91 -16.28
C LYS A 153 2.33 16.17 -17.65
N ASN A 154 1.98 15.36 -18.64
CA ASN A 154 2.32 15.61 -20.04
C ASN A 154 1.51 16.79 -20.58
#